data_AF-A0A2Z6P2K0-F1
#
_entry.id   AF-A0A2Z6P2K0-F1
#
_cell.length_a   1.000
_cell.length_b   1.000
_cell.length_c   1.000
_cell.angle_alpha   90.00
_cell.angle_beta   90.00
_cell.angle_gamma   90.00
#
_symmetry.space_group_name_H-M   'P 1'
#
loop_
_entity.id
_entity.type
_entity.pdbx_description
1 polymer ?
#
loop_
_entity_poly.entity_id
_entity_poly.type
_entity_poly.pdbx_seq_one_letter_code
_entity_poly.pdbx_strand_id
1 'polypeptide(L)'
;MEQRLGISKFIESYLLWKLPLEKYGLKPEHPFEEDFASCQLAITPESFFNEADKGKIIFKRASKWWFWNGGIEFDDNTKMDADVVLLATGYDGKKKLKTILPEPFSSLLECPSGIMPLYRGTVHPSIPNMAFVGYVDSVSILYTSEIRSMWLSGLLNNKFNLPSAEKMLSKAIKDMETMKNSTRFYKRNCIATFGINHNDEICEDLGWHTWRKKNLFKEAFTPYSAGDYKKQD
;
A
#
# COMPACT_ATOMS: atom_id res chain seq x y z
N MET A 1 20.77 -1.04 -0.77
CA MET A 1 20.15 -0.50 -2.00
C MET A 1 20.40 -1.46 -3.17
N GLU A 2 21.65 -1.85 -3.44
CA GLU A 2 22.01 -2.75 -4.56
C GLU A 2 21.34 -4.14 -4.54
N GLN A 3 21.23 -4.80 -3.38
CA GLN A 3 20.56 -6.10 -3.28
C GLN A 3 19.06 -6.05 -3.63
N ARG A 4 18.36 -4.97 -3.24
CA ARG A 4 16.93 -4.80 -3.56
C ARG A 4 16.71 -4.60 -5.05
N LEU A 5 17.56 -3.79 -5.67
CA LEU A 5 17.55 -3.58 -7.12
C LEU A 5 17.80 -4.88 -7.89
N GLY A 6 18.76 -5.70 -7.45
CA GLY A 6 19.04 -7.01 -8.05
C GLY A 6 17.84 -7.97 -7.99
N ILE A 7 17.19 -8.06 -6.82
CA ILE A 7 15.98 -8.90 -6.65
C ILE A 7 14.82 -8.36 -7.51
N SER A 8 14.60 -7.05 -7.54
CA SER A 8 13.57 -6.42 -8.39
C SER A 8 13.78 -6.79 -9.84
N LYS A 9 15.00 -6.65 -10.37
CA LYS A 9 15.32 -6.99 -11.76
C LYS A 9 15.13 -8.46 -12.07
N PHE A 10 15.50 -9.35 -11.15
CA PHE A 10 15.25 -10.78 -11.30
C PHE A 10 13.75 -11.10 -11.39
N ILE A 11 12.93 -10.50 -10.52
CA ILE A 11 11.47 -10.67 -10.55
C ILE A 11 10.88 -10.11 -11.83
N GLU A 12 11.31 -8.93 -12.29
CA GLU A 12 10.91 -8.35 -13.57
C GLU A 12 11.18 -9.30 -14.73
N SER A 13 12.41 -9.85 -14.82
CA SER A 13 12.76 -10.83 -15.85
C SER A 13 11.89 -12.08 -15.79
N TYR A 14 11.62 -12.61 -14.60
CA TYR A 14 10.75 -13.76 -14.42
C TYR A 14 9.30 -13.47 -14.85
N LEU A 15 8.75 -12.31 -14.49
CA LEU A 15 7.39 -11.91 -14.86
C LEU A 15 7.25 -11.70 -16.36
N LEU A 16 8.23 -11.07 -17.02
CA LEU A 16 8.24 -10.89 -18.48
C LEU A 16 8.39 -12.21 -19.23
N TRP A 17 9.12 -13.17 -18.66
CA TRP A 17 9.22 -14.52 -19.21
C TRP A 17 7.92 -15.31 -19.05
N LYS A 18 7.27 -15.20 -17.88
CA LYS A 18 6.07 -15.97 -17.55
C LYS A 18 4.78 -15.40 -18.17
N LEU A 19 4.67 -14.08 -18.25
CA LEU A 19 3.45 -13.38 -18.66
C LEU A 19 3.66 -12.66 -20.00
N PRO A 20 2.66 -12.66 -20.90
CA PRO A 20 2.76 -12.04 -22.22
C PRO A 20 2.61 -10.50 -22.16
N LEU A 21 3.24 -9.83 -21.20
CA LEU A 21 3.10 -8.39 -20.98
C LEU A 21 3.59 -7.58 -22.18
N GLU A 22 4.70 -7.98 -22.81
CA GLU A 22 5.23 -7.29 -23.99
C GLU A 22 4.32 -7.46 -25.21
N LYS A 23 3.77 -8.67 -25.42
CA LYS A 23 2.80 -8.95 -26.50
C LYS A 23 1.62 -7.99 -26.48
N TYR A 24 1.14 -7.64 -25.29
CA TYR A 24 -0.03 -6.77 -25.10
C TYR A 24 0.32 -5.31 -24.78
N GLY A 25 1.60 -4.93 -24.80
CA GLY A 25 2.03 -3.58 -24.44
C GLY A 25 1.72 -3.19 -22.98
N LEU A 26 1.66 -4.18 -22.09
CA LEU A 26 1.35 -4.03 -20.66
C LEU A 26 2.60 -3.93 -19.77
N LYS A 27 3.80 -3.99 -20.35
CA LYS A 27 5.06 -3.83 -19.60
C LYS A 27 5.12 -2.42 -18.99
N PRO A 28 5.20 -2.29 -17.65
CA PRO A 28 5.35 -0.98 -17.01
C PRO A 28 6.63 -0.27 -17.40
N GLU A 29 6.61 1.07 -17.37
CA GLU A 29 7.78 1.92 -17.63
C GLU A 29 8.64 2.15 -16.38
N HIS A 30 8.17 1.74 -15.19
CA HIS A 30 8.94 1.73 -13.95
C HIS A 30 9.46 0.34 -13.58
N PRO A 31 10.45 0.29 -12.68
CA PRO A 31 10.85 -0.94 -11.99
C PRO A 31 9.73 -1.53 -11.13
N PHE A 32 9.75 -2.86 -10.97
CA PHE A 32 8.85 -3.60 -10.09
C PHE A 32 8.91 -3.13 -8.63
N GLU A 33 10.07 -2.68 -8.17
CA GLU A 33 10.25 -2.12 -6.83
C GLU A 33 9.28 -0.95 -6.55
N GLU A 34 8.99 -0.10 -7.53
CA GLU A 34 8.07 1.03 -7.34
C GLU A 34 6.61 0.56 -7.16
N ASP A 35 6.19 -0.50 -7.85
CA ASP A 35 4.86 -1.13 -7.69
C ASP A 35 4.75 -1.84 -6.35
N PHE A 36 5.80 -2.58 -5.98
CA PHE A 36 5.86 -3.26 -4.68
C PHE A 36 5.82 -2.25 -3.54
N ALA A 37 6.62 -1.19 -3.62
CA ALA A 37 6.70 -0.15 -2.59
C ALA A 37 5.43 0.67 -2.43
N SER A 38 4.62 0.80 -3.50
CA SER A 38 3.34 1.50 -3.47
C SER A 38 2.15 0.58 -3.18
N CYS A 39 2.38 -0.72 -2.99
CA CYS A 39 1.33 -1.73 -2.89
C CYS A 39 0.41 -1.77 -4.14
N GLN A 40 0.92 -1.39 -5.32
CA GLN A 40 0.16 -1.33 -6.58
C GLN A 40 0.43 -2.53 -7.49
N LEU A 41 0.50 -3.73 -6.90
CA LEU A 41 0.63 -4.96 -7.66
C LEU A 41 -0.70 -5.37 -8.29
N ALA A 42 -0.70 -5.58 -9.59
CA ALA A 42 -1.87 -6.13 -10.30
C ALA A 42 -1.92 -7.65 -10.13
N ILE A 43 -3.08 -8.16 -9.70
CA ILE A 43 -3.38 -9.59 -9.64
C ILE A 43 -4.47 -9.86 -10.67
N THR A 44 -4.22 -10.81 -11.55
CA THR A 44 -5.16 -11.22 -12.59
C THR A 44 -5.58 -12.68 -12.39
N PRO A 45 -6.80 -13.07 -12.78
CA PRO A 45 -7.18 -14.48 -12.85
C PRO A 45 -6.26 -15.25 -13.81
N GLU A 46 -6.07 -16.55 -13.57
CA GLU A 46 -5.22 -17.41 -14.44
C GLU A 46 -5.67 -17.38 -15.91
N SER A 47 -6.97 -17.26 -16.16
CA SER A 47 -7.54 -17.20 -17.51
C SER A 47 -7.42 -15.84 -18.20
N PHE A 48 -6.91 -14.80 -17.54
CA PHE A 48 -6.93 -13.41 -18.04
C PHE A 48 -6.28 -13.29 -19.42
N PHE A 49 -5.05 -13.79 -19.58
CA PHE A 49 -4.36 -13.73 -20.87
C PHE A 49 -4.92 -14.72 -21.89
N ASN A 50 -5.49 -15.85 -21.45
CA ASN A 50 -6.17 -16.79 -22.35
C ASN A 50 -7.42 -16.16 -22.98
N GLU A 51 -8.16 -15.33 -22.26
CA GLU A 51 -9.31 -14.61 -22.82
C GLU A 51 -8.86 -13.44 -23.72
N ALA A 52 -7.70 -12.82 -23.44
CA ALA A 52 -7.08 -11.86 -24.34
C ALA A 52 -6.61 -12.52 -25.66
N ASP A 53 -6.06 -13.73 -25.61
CA ASP A 53 -5.70 -14.52 -26.81
C ASP A 53 -6.91 -14.84 -27.68
N LYS A 54 -8.09 -15.05 -27.07
CA LYS A 54 -9.36 -15.25 -27.77
C LYS A 54 -9.97 -13.95 -28.31
N GLY A 55 -9.33 -12.80 -28.12
CA GLY A 55 -9.83 -11.49 -28.56
C GLY A 55 -10.98 -10.93 -27.72
N LYS A 56 -11.28 -11.54 -26.55
CA LYS A 56 -12.35 -11.06 -25.66
C LYS A 56 -11.92 -9.91 -24.75
N ILE A 57 -10.62 -9.75 -24.55
CA ILE A 57 -10.02 -8.63 -23.83
C ILE A 57 -9.10 -7.91 -24.81
N ILE A 58 -9.42 -6.64 -25.08
CA ILE A 58 -8.63 -5.78 -25.96
C ILE A 58 -8.00 -4.70 -25.09
N PHE A 59 -6.68 -4.62 -25.12
CA PHE A 59 -5.93 -3.60 -24.38
C PHE A 59 -5.78 -2.34 -25.24
N LYS A 60 -6.18 -1.20 -24.68
CA LYS A 60 -5.93 0.12 -25.27
C LYS A 60 -5.31 1.01 -24.20
N ARG A 61 -4.09 1.48 -24.43
CA ARG A 61 -3.43 2.49 -23.59
C ARG A 61 -3.87 3.86 -24.09
N ALA A 62 -4.60 4.60 -23.26
CA ALA A 62 -5.07 5.94 -23.58
C ALA A 62 -4.81 6.89 -22.40
N SER A 63 -4.33 8.10 -22.69
CA SER A 63 -4.00 9.10 -21.66
C SER A 63 -5.18 10.01 -21.34
N LYS A 64 -6.01 10.29 -22.35
CA LYS A 64 -7.21 11.11 -22.27
C LYS A 64 -8.30 10.49 -23.11
N TRP A 65 -9.52 10.56 -22.61
CA TRP A 65 -10.71 10.05 -23.27
C TRP A 65 -11.94 10.78 -22.72
N TRP A 66 -13.03 10.76 -23.48
CA TRP A 66 -14.32 11.30 -23.08
C TRP A 66 -15.46 10.45 -23.68
N PHE A 67 -16.67 10.68 -23.20
CA PHE A 67 -17.86 10.00 -23.73
C PHE A 67 -18.33 10.66 -25.01
N TRP A 68 -18.81 9.85 -25.94
CA TRP A 68 -19.63 10.28 -27.07
C TRP A 68 -20.89 9.41 -27.14
N ASN A 69 -21.80 9.72 -28.05
CA ASN A 69 -23.13 9.08 -28.09
C ASN A 69 -23.11 7.54 -28.23
N GLY A 70 -22.06 6.97 -28.83
CA GLY A 70 -21.91 5.52 -29.03
C GLY A 70 -20.93 4.83 -28.08
N GLY A 71 -20.25 5.56 -27.18
CA GLY A 71 -19.24 4.96 -26.29
C GLY A 71 -18.17 5.95 -25.86
N ILE A 72 -16.90 5.62 -26.13
CA ILE A 72 -15.75 6.45 -25.76
C ILE A 72 -14.94 6.92 -26.97
N GLU A 73 -14.41 8.13 -26.87
CA GLU A 73 -13.53 8.78 -27.84
C GLU A 73 -12.22 9.16 -27.16
N PHE A 74 -11.12 9.03 -27.88
CA PHE A 74 -9.77 9.25 -27.38
C PHE A 74 -9.17 10.54 -27.96
N ASP A 75 -8.05 10.99 -27.37
CA ASP A 75 -7.31 12.17 -27.82
C ASP A 75 -6.69 12.06 -29.23
N ASP A 76 -6.59 10.85 -29.78
CA ASP A 76 -6.22 10.58 -31.17
C ASP A 76 -7.41 10.61 -32.16
N ASN A 77 -8.59 11.04 -31.70
CA ASN A 77 -9.88 11.00 -32.40
C ASN A 77 -10.38 9.59 -32.78
N THR A 78 -9.74 8.53 -32.28
CA THR A 78 -10.29 7.18 -32.44
C THR A 78 -11.49 6.99 -31.52
N LYS A 79 -12.47 6.22 -31.99
CA LYS A 79 -13.71 5.92 -31.26
C LYS A 79 -13.80 4.42 -31.00
N MET A 80 -14.38 4.08 -29.86
CA MET A 80 -14.71 2.72 -29.49
C MET A 80 -16.15 2.69 -28.99
N ASP A 81 -16.96 1.87 -29.66
CA ASP A 81 -18.35 1.64 -29.27
C ASP A 81 -18.37 0.90 -27.93
N ALA A 82 -19.25 1.31 -27.02
CA ALA A 82 -19.40 0.66 -25.72
C ALA A 82 -20.81 0.85 -25.16
N ASP A 83 -21.48 -0.26 -24.85
CA ASP A 83 -22.79 -0.24 -24.18
C ASP A 83 -22.67 0.11 -22.68
N VAL A 84 -21.57 -0.33 -22.06
CA VAL A 84 -21.30 -0.16 -20.62
C VAL A 84 -19.85 0.25 -20.41
N VAL A 85 -19.65 1.29 -19.60
CA VAL A 85 -18.32 1.75 -19.19
C VAL A 85 -18.18 1.63 -17.67
N LEU A 86 -17.23 0.80 -17.23
CA LEU A 86 -16.92 0.59 -15.82
C LEU A 86 -15.63 1.34 -15.44
N LEU A 87 -15.75 2.32 -14.54
CA LEU A 87 -14.60 3.10 -14.07
C LEU A 87 -13.90 2.41 -12.91
N ALA A 88 -12.93 1.55 -13.23
CA ALA A 88 -12.05 0.90 -12.25
C ALA A 88 -10.87 1.80 -11.81
N THR A 89 -11.12 3.09 -11.56
CA THR A 89 -10.09 4.13 -11.31
C THR A 89 -9.66 4.25 -9.84
N GLY A 90 -10.14 3.37 -8.97
CA GLY A 90 -9.81 3.33 -7.55
C GLY A 90 -10.76 4.14 -6.66
N TYR A 91 -10.33 4.41 -5.43
CA TYR A 91 -11.14 5.06 -4.39
C TYR A 91 -10.37 6.21 -3.72
N ASP A 92 -11.10 7.27 -3.33
CA ASP A 92 -10.57 8.37 -2.54
C ASP A 92 -10.96 8.21 -1.05
N GLY A 93 -10.13 7.47 -0.31
CA GLY A 93 -10.35 7.24 1.12
C GLY A 93 -10.29 8.52 1.95
N LYS A 94 -9.44 9.49 1.56
CA LYS A 94 -9.29 10.76 2.26
C LYS A 94 -10.56 11.61 2.14
N LYS A 95 -11.15 11.70 0.94
CA LYS A 95 -12.44 12.38 0.76
C LYS A 95 -13.53 11.77 1.62
N LYS A 96 -13.59 10.44 1.72
CA LYS A 96 -14.54 9.74 2.60
C LYS A 96 -14.32 10.11 4.07
N LEU A 97 -13.08 10.11 4.56
CA LEU A 97 -12.78 10.49 5.94
C LEU A 97 -13.19 11.94 6.25
N LYS A 98 -12.93 12.88 5.34
CA LYS A 98 -13.37 14.29 5.50
C LYS A 98 -14.89 14.44 5.61
N THR A 99 -15.65 13.60 4.93
CA THR A 99 -17.13 13.64 5.05
C THR A 99 -17.65 13.11 6.37
N ILE A 100 -16.84 12.35 7.12
CA ILE A 100 -17.22 11.72 8.38
C ILE A 100 -16.71 12.52 9.59
N LEU A 101 -15.49 13.07 9.50
CA LEU A 101 -14.89 13.82 10.61
C LEU A 101 -15.39 15.27 10.67
N PRO A 102 -15.77 15.77 11.86
CA PRO A 102 -16.09 17.19 12.02
C PRO A 102 -14.83 18.05 11.98
N GLU A 103 -15.00 19.35 11.75
CA GLU A 103 -13.93 20.33 11.99
C GLU A 103 -13.65 20.47 13.51
N PRO A 104 -12.39 20.73 13.91
CA PRO A 104 -11.21 20.96 13.06
C PRO A 104 -10.50 19.69 12.58
N PHE A 105 -10.97 18.49 12.93
CA PHE A 105 -10.22 17.24 12.67
C PHE A 105 -10.18 16.85 11.20
N SER A 106 -11.23 17.19 10.42
CA SER A 106 -11.24 16.99 8.97
C SER A 106 -10.10 17.72 8.26
N SER A 107 -9.86 18.99 8.60
CA SER A 107 -8.73 19.76 8.02
C SER A 107 -7.36 19.20 8.39
N LEU A 108 -7.22 18.55 9.56
CA LEU A 108 -5.96 17.90 9.98
C LEU A 108 -5.60 16.66 9.15
N LEU A 109 -6.55 16.07 8.42
CA LEU A 109 -6.25 14.98 7.47
C LEU A 109 -5.43 15.48 6.26
N GLU A 110 -5.36 16.80 6.06
CA GLU A 110 -4.60 17.42 4.98
C GLU A 110 -3.16 17.71 5.38
N CYS A 111 -2.25 16.83 4.99
CA CYS A 111 -0.82 17.11 5.02
C CYS A 111 -0.35 17.60 3.63
N PRO A 112 0.56 18.59 3.54
CA PRO A 112 1.15 19.03 2.27
C PRO A 112 1.80 17.89 1.47
N SER A 113 2.23 16.85 2.17
CA SER A 113 2.82 15.64 1.59
C SER A 113 1.85 14.80 0.76
N GLY A 114 0.53 15.04 0.87
CA GLY A 114 -0.54 14.22 0.31
C GLY A 114 -0.92 13.00 1.16
N ILE A 115 -0.12 12.67 2.18
CA ILE A 115 -0.27 11.47 3.01
C ILE A 115 -0.61 11.89 4.45
N MET A 116 -1.57 11.20 5.07
CA MET A 116 -1.95 11.45 6.46
C MET A 116 -0.85 10.97 7.43
N PRO A 117 -0.32 11.83 8.33
CA PRO A 117 0.73 11.44 9.27
C PRO A 117 0.13 10.57 10.38
N LEU A 118 0.30 9.25 10.25
CA LEU A 118 -0.13 8.29 11.26
C LEU A 118 1.07 7.65 11.94
N TYR A 119 1.22 7.90 13.24
CA TYR A 119 2.18 7.19 14.07
C TYR A 119 1.78 5.71 14.19
N ARG A 120 2.74 4.81 13.93
CA ARG A 120 2.54 3.37 13.73
C ARG A 120 1.48 3.00 12.69
N GLY A 121 1.14 3.94 11.80
CA GLY A 121 0.04 3.78 10.85
C GLY A 121 -1.34 3.67 11.52
N THR A 122 -1.47 4.13 12.78
CA THR A 122 -2.68 3.96 13.60
C THR A 122 -3.19 5.26 14.20
N VAL A 123 -2.36 6.08 14.86
CA VAL A 123 -2.83 7.29 15.57
C VAL A 123 -2.34 8.56 14.90
N HIS A 124 -3.20 9.57 14.81
CA HIS A 124 -2.82 10.88 14.29
C HIS A 124 -2.33 11.77 15.45
N PRO A 125 -1.13 12.39 15.38
CA PRO A 125 -0.53 13.12 16.50
C PRO A 125 -1.39 14.28 17.04
N SER A 126 -2.20 14.89 16.18
CA SER A 126 -3.02 16.07 16.49
C SER A 126 -4.53 15.77 16.63
N ILE A 127 -4.98 14.52 16.45
CA ILE A 127 -6.39 14.15 16.63
C ILE A 127 -6.50 13.26 17.88
N PRO A 128 -7.03 13.76 19.00
CA PRO A 128 -7.13 13.01 20.23
C PRO A 128 -8.20 11.91 20.15
N ASN A 129 -8.04 10.85 20.96
CA ASN A 129 -9.04 9.79 21.17
C ASN A 129 -9.55 9.12 19.88
N MET A 130 -8.71 9.04 18.85
CA MET A 130 -9.06 8.45 17.57
C MET A 130 -7.91 7.59 17.03
N ALA A 131 -8.27 6.45 16.43
CA ALA A 131 -7.34 5.55 15.77
C ALA A 131 -7.88 5.14 14.40
N PHE A 132 -6.97 4.95 13.45
CA PHE A 132 -7.19 4.57 12.07
C PHE A 132 -6.58 3.19 11.84
N VAL A 133 -7.39 2.14 11.97
CA VAL A 133 -6.93 0.77 11.70
C VAL A 133 -7.28 0.41 10.26
N GLY A 134 -6.28 -0.03 9.49
CA GLY A 134 -6.45 -0.42 8.08
C GLY A 134 -6.37 0.72 7.06
N TYR A 135 -6.02 1.95 7.48
CA TYR A 135 -5.82 3.07 6.54
C TYR A 135 -4.48 2.99 5.78
N VAL A 136 -3.44 2.48 6.45
CA VAL A 136 -2.11 2.30 5.85
C VAL A 136 -2.02 0.92 5.20
N ASP A 137 -1.78 0.91 3.89
CA ASP A 137 -1.68 -0.30 3.06
C ASP A 137 -0.40 -1.10 3.38
N SER A 138 -0.45 -2.38 3.04
CA SER A 138 0.66 -3.33 3.08
C SER A 138 0.38 -4.44 2.08
N VAL A 139 1.37 -5.28 1.78
CA VAL A 139 1.21 -6.43 0.86
C VAL A 139 0.05 -7.35 1.28
N SER A 140 -0.21 -7.44 2.58
CA SER A 140 -1.43 -8.04 3.13
C SER A 140 -1.94 -7.20 4.28
N ILE A 141 -3.22 -6.79 4.20
CA ILE A 141 -3.85 -5.87 5.17
C ILE A 141 -4.34 -6.62 6.42
N LEU A 142 -4.63 -7.91 6.30
CA LEU A 142 -5.21 -8.69 7.41
C LEU A 142 -4.28 -8.73 8.61
N TYR A 143 -3.02 -9.15 8.41
CA TYR A 143 -2.07 -9.29 9.52
C TYR A 143 -1.59 -7.95 10.08
N THR A 144 -1.45 -6.92 9.23
CA THR A 144 -1.06 -5.58 9.70
C THR A 144 -2.18 -4.89 10.46
N SER A 145 -3.44 -5.15 10.09
CA SER A 145 -4.59 -4.68 10.85
C SER A 145 -4.68 -5.40 12.19
N GLU A 146 -4.44 -6.72 12.22
CA GLU A 146 -4.42 -7.51 13.46
C GLU A 146 -3.39 -6.97 14.46
N ILE A 147 -2.13 -6.85 14.08
CA ILE A 147 -1.08 -6.35 15.00
C ILE A 147 -1.35 -4.90 15.44
N ARG A 148 -1.89 -4.05 14.57
CA ARG A 148 -2.30 -2.67 14.93
C ARG A 148 -3.49 -2.65 15.88
N SER A 149 -4.45 -3.57 15.74
CA SER A 149 -5.54 -3.74 16.70
C SER A 149 -5.01 -4.19 18.07
N MET A 150 -4.01 -5.09 18.10
CA MET A 150 -3.35 -5.51 19.34
C MET A 150 -2.58 -4.36 19.98
N TRP A 151 -1.86 -3.57 19.19
CA TRP A 151 -1.17 -2.36 19.64
C TRP A 151 -2.14 -1.34 20.21
N LEU A 152 -3.26 -1.07 19.53
CA LEU A 152 -4.31 -0.17 20.02
C LEU A 152 -4.93 -0.68 21.31
N SER A 153 -5.20 -1.99 21.41
CA SER A 153 -5.67 -2.60 22.67
C SER A 153 -4.65 -2.45 23.80
N GLY A 154 -3.35 -2.60 23.51
CA GLY A 154 -2.28 -2.34 24.46
C GLY A 154 -2.27 -0.90 24.95
N LEU A 155 -2.43 0.06 24.03
CA LEU A 155 -2.53 1.48 24.35
C LEU A 155 -3.73 1.78 25.27
N LEU A 156 -4.92 1.29 24.92
CA LEU A 156 -6.15 1.49 25.71
C LEU A 156 -6.07 0.87 27.10
N ASN A 157 -5.29 -0.22 27.26
CA ASN A 157 -5.04 -0.88 28.53
C ASN A 157 -3.83 -0.29 29.29
N ASN A 158 -3.28 0.84 28.84
CA ASN A 158 -2.12 1.51 29.43
C ASN A 158 -0.88 0.61 29.55
N LYS A 159 -0.69 -0.34 28.62
CA LYS A 159 0.53 -1.18 28.58
C LYS A 159 1.78 -0.38 28.21
N PHE A 160 1.58 0.71 27.47
CA PHE A 160 2.61 1.68 27.11
C PHE A 160 1.97 3.06 26.96
N ASN A 161 2.80 4.09 26.94
CA ASN A 161 2.37 5.47 26.70
C ASN A 161 2.83 5.93 25.32
N LEU A 162 2.01 6.75 24.65
CA LEU A 162 2.45 7.41 23.43
C LEU A 162 3.55 8.43 23.76
N PRO A 163 4.54 8.60 22.85
CA PRO A 163 5.49 9.69 22.97
C PRO A 163 4.80 11.04 22.72
N SER A 164 5.54 12.14 22.87
CA SER A 164 5.00 13.48 22.58
C SER A 164 4.50 13.59 21.12
N ALA A 165 3.51 14.45 20.89
CA ALA A 165 2.96 14.68 19.56
C ALA A 165 4.03 15.05 18.51
N GLU A 166 5.05 15.83 18.92
CA GLU A 166 6.20 16.16 18.08
C GLU A 166 7.00 14.92 17.64
N LYS A 167 7.29 14.00 18.57
CA LYS A 167 8.02 12.76 18.28
C LYS A 167 7.18 11.84 17.38
N MET A 168 5.88 11.73 17.65
CA MET A 168 4.96 10.97 16.80
C MET A 168 4.92 11.52 15.37
N LEU A 169 4.82 12.85 15.23
CA LEU A 169 4.81 13.52 13.93
C LEU A 169 6.13 13.35 13.19
N SER A 170 7.26 13.56 13.86
CA SER A 170 8.61 13.37 13.29
C SER A 170 8.80 11.95 12.76
N LYS A 171 8.40 10.94 13.54
CA LYS A 171 8.45 9.54 13.11
C LYS A 171 7.52 9.27 11.92
N ALA A 172 6.27 9.73 11.96
CA ALA A 172 5.35 9.57 10.84
C ALA A 172 5.89 10.20 9.54
N ILE A 173 6.51 11.39 9.63
CA ILE A 173 7.16 12.06 8.49
C ILE A 173 8.33 11.23 7.95
N LYS A 174 9.20 10.70 8.81
CA LYS A 174 10.32 9.85 8.39
C LYS A 174 9.87 8.59 7.64
N ASP A 175 8.79 7.96 8.11
CA ASP A 175 8.23 6.77 7.44
C ASP A 175 7.63 7.15 6.07
N MET A 176 6.94 8.29 6.00
CA MET A 176 6.43 8.83 4.73
C MET A 176 7.55 9.18 3.74
N GLU A 177 8.65 9.77 4.20
CA GLU A 177 9.82 10.06 3.36
C GLU A 177 10.49 8.78 2.85
N THR A 178 10.60 7.76 3.71
CA THR A 178 11.12 6.44 3.32
C THR A 178 10.29 5.84 2.19
N MET A 179 8.97 5.97 2.27
CA MET A 179 8.06 5.54 1.20
C MET A 179 8.26 6.36 -0.08
N LYS A 180 8.27 7.69 0.02
CA LYS A 180 8.45 8.59 -1.13
C LYS A 180 9.75 8.35 -1.89
N ASN A 181 10.82 8.01 -1.15
CA ASN A 181 12.11 7.66 -1.74
C ASN A 181 12.10 6.30 -2.45
N SER A 182 11.10 5.45 -2.19
CA SER A 182 10.98 4.11 -2.76
C SER A 182 10.05 4.05 -3.98
N THR A 183 9.20 5.05 -4.22
CA THR A 183 8.22 5.04 -5.31
C THR A 183 7.67 6.43 -5.62
N ARG A 184 7.44 6.72 -6.90
CA ARG A 184 6.69 7.91 -7.34
C ARG A 184 5.19 7.82 -7.03
N PHE A 185 4.67 6.63 -6.73
CA PHE A 185 3.25 6.38 -6.47
C PHE A 185 2.88 6.51 -4.99
N TYR A 186 3.38 7.55 -4.33
CA TYR A 186 3.27 7.76 -2.88
C TYR A 186 1.92 8.30 -2.40
N LYS A 187 0.94 8.53 -3.28
CA LYS A 187 -0.36 9.10 -2.89
C LYS A 187 -1.15 8.19 -1.93
N ARG A 188 -0.86 6.88 -1.95
CA ARG A 188 -1.37 5.89 -1.00
C ARG A 188 -0.25 5.60 -0.02
N ASN A 189 -0.55 5.53 1.28
CA ASN A 189 0.48 5.18 2.28
C ASN A 189 0.62 3.65 2.32
N CYS A 190 1.81 3.12 2.02
CA CYS A 190 2.10 1.68 2.02
C CYS A 190 3.43 1.41 2.70
N ILE A 191 3.45 0.40 3.58
CA ILE A 191 4.64 0.02 4.35
C ILE A 191 5.39 -1.19 3.76
N ALA A 192 5.11 -1.60 2.51
CA ALA A 192 5.62 -2.87 1.97
C ALA A 192 7.16 -3.00 2.00
N THR A 193 7.90 -1.91 1.81
CA THR A 193 9.38 -1.92 1.78
C THR A 193 10.06 -1.93 3.14
N PHE A 194 9.31 -1.62 4.20
CA PHE A 194 9.82 -1.54 5.59
C PHE A 194 8.87 -2.20 6.60
N GLY A 195 7.95 -3.06 6.14
CA GLY A 195 6.87 -3.60 6.96
C GLY A 195 7.35 -4.48 8.12
N ILE A 196 8.47 -5.19 7.96
CA ILE A 196 9.10 -5.96 9.06
C ILE A 196 9.52 -4.99 10.17
N ASN A 197 10.36 -4.01 9.83
CA ASN A 197 10.82 -3.00 10.80
C ASN A 197 9.66 -2.23 11.43
N HIS A 198 8.64 -1.88 10.66
CA HIS A 198 7.42 -1.23 11.17
C HIS A 198 6.70 -2.08 12.22
N ASN A 199 6.60 -3.39 11.99
CA ASN A 199 5.96 -4.31 12.94
C ASN A 199 6.87 -4.61 14.15
N ASP A 200 8.18 -4.61 13.98
CA ASP A 200 9.14 -4.74 15.07
C ASP A 200 8.99 -3.57 16.04
N GLU A 201 8.87 -2.33 15.53
CA GLU A 201 8.61 -1.15 16.36
C GLU A 201 7.26 -1.24 17.11
N ILE A 202 6.23 -1.82 16.49
CA ILE A 202 4.95 -2.11 17.16
C ILE A 202 5.14 -3.16 18.27
N CYS A 203 5.96 -4.18 18.04
CA CYS A 203 6.29 -5.19 19.04
C CYS A 203 7.05 -4.56 20.22
N GLU A 204 8.03 -3.69 19.97
CA GLU A 204 8.77 -2.97 21.01
C GLU A 204 7.84 -2.14 21.90
N ASP A 205 6.90 -1.39 21.31
CA ASP A 205 5.93 -0.61 22.07
C ASP A 205 5.08 -1.52 22.99
N LEU A 206 4.76 -2.73 22.53
CA LEU A 206 4.03 -3.74 23.31
C LEU A 206 4.90 -4.48 24.34
N GLY A 207 6.20 -4.19 24.42
CA GLY A 207 7.16 -4.89 25.27
C GLY A 207 7.50 -6.30 24.78
N TRP A 208 7.22 -6.61 23.51
CA TRP A 208 7.54 -7.89 22.90
C TRP A 208 8.94 -7.87 22.29
N HIS A 209 9.53 -9.06 22.16
CA HIS A 209 10.77 -9.21 21.43
C HIS A 209 10.57 -8.87 19.94
N THR A 210 11.49 -8.09 19.38
CA THR A 210 11.50 -7.72 17.95
C THR A 210 11.74 -8.92 17.06
N TRP A 211 12.66 -9.80 17.44
CA TRP A 211 12.85 -11.02 16.67
C TRP A 211 11.68 -11.96 16.88
N ARG A 212 11.09 -12.42 15.78
CA ARG A 212 9.84 -13.18 15.81
C ARG A 212 10.04 -14.68 15.67
N LYS A 213 11.25 -15.13 15.36
CA LYS A 213 11.61 -16.54 15.25
C LYS A 213 12.68 -16.89 16.27
N LYS A 214 12.63 -18.14 16.76
CA LYS A 214 13.50 -18.63 17.83
C LYS A 214 14.97 -18.80 17.45
N ASN A 215 15.29 -18.77 16.16
CA ASN A 215 16.63 -19.07 15.63
C ASN A 215 17.05 -17.96 14.65
N LEU A 216 18.26 -17.44 14.82
CA LEU A 216 18.88 -16.44 13.96
C LEU A 216 18.86 -16.82 12.47
N PHE A 217 19.10 -18.09 12.14
CA PHE A 217 19.05 -18.54 10.74
C PHE A 217 17.63 -18.45 10.18
N LYS A 218 16.62 -18.82 10.97
CA LYS A 218 15.21 -18.69 10.54
C LYS A 218 14.82 -17.22 10.43
N GLU A 219 15.27 -16.38 11.37
CA GLU A 219 15.02 -14.93 11.38
C GLU A 219 15.52 -14.25 10.11
N ALA A 220 16.72 -14.62 9.66
CA ALA A 220 17.34 -14.02 8.48
C ALA A 220 16.79 -14.56 7.15
N PHE A 221 16.45 -15.85 7.07
CA PHE A 221 16.24 -16.53 5.78
C PHE A 221 14.82 -17.06 5.54
N THR A 222 13.91 -16.99 6.51
CA THR A 222 12.52 -17.45 6.31
C THR A 222 11.55 -16.28 6.31
N PRO A 223 10.45 -16.35 5.51
CA PRO A 223 9.48 -15.27 5.44
C PRO A 223 8.80 -15.04 6.79
N TYR A 224 8.50 -13.77 7.08
CA TYR A 224 7.62 -13.39 8.19
C TYR A 224 6.17 -13.66 7.78
N SER A 225 5.41 -14.23 8.70
CA SER A 225 4.02 -14.61 8.55
C SER A 225 3.20 -14.04 9.70
N ALA A 226 1.88 -13.96 9.53
CA ALA A 226 0.97 -13.57 10.62
C ALA A 226 1.17 -14.45 11.87
N GLY A 227 1.50 -15.73 11.68
CA GLY A 227 1.75 -16.67 12.77
C GLY A 227 2.93 -16.28 13.67
N ASP A 228 3.91 -15.54 13.16
CA ASP A 228 5.07 -15.06 13.92
C ASP A 228 4.70 -13.92 14.90
N TYR A 229 3.56 -13.26 14.70
CA TYR A 229 3.07 -12.14 15.52
C TYR A 229 1.92 -12.52 16.47
N LYS A 230 1.65 -13.82 16.62
CA LYS A 230 0.64 -14.29 17.58
C LYS A 230 0.94 -13.76 18.98
N LYS A 231 -0.12 -13.37 19.68
CA LYS A 231 -0.08 -12.90 21.07
C LYS A 231 0.74 -13.87 21.91
N GLN A 232 1.78 -13.35 22.53
CA GLN A 232 2.46 -14.03 23.62
C GLN A 232 1.71 -13.60 24.88
N ASP A 233 0.80 -14.46 25.35
CA ASP A 233 0.15 -14.29 26.66
C ASP A 233 1.17 -14.53 27.79
#